data_AF-A0AAN7GKL0-F1
#
_entry.id   AF-A0AAN7GKL0-F1
#
_cell.length_a   1.000
_cell.length_b   1.000
_cell.length_c   1.000
_cell.angle_alpha   90.00
_cell.angle_beta   90.00
_cell.angle_gamma   90.00
#
_symmetry.space_group_name_H-M   'P 1'
#
loop_
_entity.id
_entity.type
_entity.pdbx_description
1 polymer ?
#
loop_
_entity_poly.entity_id
_entity_poly.type
_entity_poly.pdbx_seq_one_letter_code
_entity_poly.pdbx_strand_id
1 'polypeptide(L)'
;MEVSVETIDKGGFRVRMHSDTDCPGLLVLILEAFEGLGLEVSNARVSCEDSFHLEAVGGEDQKKDGVDAQKVKKTVLQAFKKWSES
;
A
#
# COMPACT_ATOMS: atom_id res chain seq x y z
N MET A 1 -4.18 8.67 -9.38
CA MET A 1 -3.84 7.68 -8.35
C MET A 1 -5.03 7.48 -7.43
N GLU A 2 -5.64 6.32 -7.52
CA GLU A 2 -6.71 5.88 -6.62
C GLU A 2 -6.12 4.95 -5.57
N VAL A 3 -6.50 5.15 -4.31
CA VAL A 3 -6.03 4.33 -3.18
C VAL A 3 -7.21 3.96 -2.29
N SER A 4 -7.40 2.66 -2.08
CA SER A 4 -8.34 2.13 -1.10
C SER A 4 -7.64 1.20 -0.12
N VAL A 5 -8.11 1.23 1.12
CA VAL A 5 -7.66 0.34 2.19
C VAL A 5 -8.90 -0.21 2.87
N GLU A 6 -9.00 -1.53 2.88
CA GLU A 6 -10.08 -2.27 3.51
C GLU A 6 -9.49 -3.05 4.68
N THR A 7 -10.14 -2.99 5.85
CA THR A 7 -9.86 -3.93 6.92
C THR A 7 -10.50 -5.26 6.55
N ILE A 8 -9.74 -6.35 6.63
CA ILE A 8 -10.19 -7.71 6.34
C ILE A 8 -10.14 -8.57 7.62
N ASP A 9 -10.53 -9.84 7.49
CA ASP A 9 -10.60 -10.76 8.63
C ASP A 9 -9.28 -10.83 9.41
N LYS A 10 -9.38 -11.13 10.71
CA LYS A 10 -8.25 -11.21 11.66
C LYS A 10 -7.44 -9.92 11.81
N GLY A 11 -8.03 -8.77 11.47
CA GLY A 11 -7.39 -7.46 11.62
C GLY A 11 -6.34 -7.15 10.54
N GLY A 12 -6.31 -7.93 9.46
CA GLY A 12 -5.49 -7.63 8.30
C GLY A 12 -6.01 -6.45 7.48
N PHE A 13 -5.22 -6.05 6.49
CA PHE A 13 -5.52 -4.97 5.56
C PHE A 13 -5.39 -5.46 4.13
N ARG A 14 -6.31 -5.02 3.28
CA ARG A 14 -6.18 -5.09 1.83
C ARG A 14 -6.01 -3.67 1.29
N VAL A 15 -4.88 -3.43 0.64
CA VAL A 15 -4.53 -2.16 0.02
C VAL A 15 -4.65 -2.33 -1.49
N ARG A 16 -5.44 -1.48 -2.15
CA ARG A 16 -5.50 -1.41 -3.62
C ARG A 16 -5.07 -0.05 -4.10
N MET A 17 -4.30 -0.04 -5.18
CA MET A 17 -3.80 1.16 -5.82
C MET A 17 -3.95 1.04 -7.33
N HIS A 18 -4.34 2.14 -7.97
CA HIS A 18 -4.49 2.24 -9.41
C HIS A 18 -4.03 3.60 -9.95
N SER A 19 -3.29 3.58 -11.05
CA SER A 19 -2.93 4.75 -11.87
C SER A 19 -3.02 4.41 -13.35
N ASP A 20 -3.60 5.31 -14.13
CA ASP A 20 -3.71 5.19 -15.60
C ASP A 20 -2.38 5.41 -16.35
N THR A 21 -1.30 5.68 -15.63
CA THR A 21 0.05 5.86 -16.17
C THR A 21 1.02 4.92 -15.50
N ASP A 22 2.10 4.58 -16.20
CA ASP A 22 3.25 3.97 -15.56
C ASP A 22 3.78 4.91 -14.45
N CYS A 23 4.29 4.31 -13.38
CA CYS A 23 4.79 5.04 -12.22
C CYS A 23 6.17 4.49 -11.83
N PRO A 24 7.24 4.78 -12.61
CA PRO A 24 8.57 4.23 -12.37
C PRO A 24 9.04 4.51 -10.94
N GLY A 25 9.54 3.49 -10.25
CA GLY A 25 10.03 3.60 -8.87
C GLY A 25 8.96 3.64 -7.78
N LEU A 26 7.67 3.85 -8.11
CA LEU A 26 6.60 3.92 -7.11
C LEU A 26 6.47 2.63 -6.29
N LEU A 27 6.61 1.45 -6.93
CA LEU A 27 6.52 0.16 -6.23
C LEU A 27 7.48 0.10 -5.03
N VAL A 28 8.72 0.56 -5.22
CA VAL A 28 9.74 0.54 -4.15
C VAL A 28 9.31 1.42 -2.99
N LEU A 29 8.89 2.66 -3.26
CA LEU A 29 8.42 3.60 -2.24
C LEU A 29 7.20 3.09 -1.47
N ILE A 30 6.31 2.33 -2.12
CA ILE A 30 5.17 1.69 -1.45
C ILE A 30 5.62 0.56 -0.52
N LEU A 31 6.57 -0.28 -0.94
CA LEU A 31 7.08 -1.36 -0.09
C LEU A 31 7.82 -0.81 1.13
N GLU A 32 8.60 0.26 0.97
CA GLU A 32 9.23 0.98 2.08
C GLU A 32 8.19 1.59 3.05
N ALA A 33 7.06 2.09 2.51
CA ALA A 33 5.96 2.59 3.34
C ALA A 33 5.30 1.48 4.17
N PHE A 34 5.14 0.27 3.61
CA PHE A 34 4.64 -0.88 4.35
C PHE A 34 5.63 -1.31 5.43
N GLU A 35 6.93 -1.39 5.11
CA GLU A 35 7.98 -1.70 6.08
C GLU A 35 8.04 -0.68 7.21
N GLY A 36 7.96 0.61 6.91
CA GLY A 36 7.94 1.69 7.91
C GLY A 36 6.71 1.67 8.83
N LEU A 37 5.61 1.05 8.40
CA LEU A 37 4.44 0.78 9.23
C LEU A 37 4.55 -0.54 10.01
N GLY A 38 5.58 -1.35 9.73
CA GLY A 38 5.69 -2.73 10.17
C GLY A 38 4.57 -3.62 9.60
N LEU A 39 3.97 -3.25 8.47
CA LEU A 39 2.92 -4.04 7.84
C LEU A 39 3.57 -5.16 7.03
N GLU A 40 3.47 -6.39 7.53
CA GLU A 40 3.95 -7.55 6.77
C GLU A 40 2.95 -7.90 5.68
N VAL A 41 3.44 -7.96 4.43
CA VAL A 41 2.64 -8.33 3.26
C VAL A 41 2.63 -9.85 3.15
N SER A 42 1.45 -10.46 3.27
CA SER A 42 1.26 -11.90 3.10
C SER A 42 1.04 -12.30 1.65
N ASN A 43 0.40 -11.44 0.85
CA ASN A 43 0.15 -11.67 -0.56
C ASN A 43 0.11 -10.35 -1.34
N ALA A 44 0.59 -10.35 -2.58
CA ALA A 44 0.52 -9.18 -3.44
C ALA A 44 0.41 -9.54 -4.92
N ARG A 45 -0.27 -8.67 -5.67
CA ARG A 45 -0.34 -8.68 -7.14
C ARG A 45 0.04 -7.31 -7.63
N VAL A 46 0.93 -7.25 -8.62
CA VAL A 46 1.37 -5.99 -9.21
C VAL A 46 1.36 -6.08 -10.73
N SER A 47 0.90 -5.02 -11.37
CA SER A 47 1.10 -4.74 -12.80
C SER A 47 1.67 -3.35 -12.95
N CYS A 48 2.69 -3.20 -13.79
CA CYS A 48 3.36 -1.93 -14.07
C CYS A 48 3.44 -1.62 -15.57
N GLU A 49 2.79 -2.44 -16.41
CA GLU A 49 2.79 -2.25 -17.86
C GLU A 49 1.72 -1.21 -18.23
N ASP A 50 2.16 -0.09 -18.80
CA ASP A 50 1.38 1.10 -19.20
C ASP A 50 0.60 1.82 -18.07
N SER A 51 0.37 1.15 -16.96
CA SER A 51 -0.45 1.53 -15.82
C SER A 51 0.15 0.93 -14.56
N PHE A 52 -0.15 1.53 -13.41
CA PHE A 52 0.26 0.98 -12.12
C PHE A 52 -0.95 0.40 -11.39
N HIS A 53 -0.89 -0.90 -11.10
CA HIS A 53 -1.88 -1.60 -10.29
C HIS A 53 -1.18 -2.38 -9.19
N LEU A 54 -1.62 -2.18 -7.96
CA LEU A 54 -1.16 -2.96 -6.82
C LEU A 54 -2.36 -3.40 -5.98
N GLU A 55 -2.42 -4.69 -5.68
CA GLU A 55 -3.23 -5.22 -4.59
C GLU A 55 -2.30 -5.92 -3.61
N ALA A 56 -2.28 -5.48 -2.35
CA ALA A 56 -1.47 -6.07 -1.29
C ALA A 56 -2.37 -6.43 -0.11
N VAL A 57 -2.14 -7.61 0.47
CA VAL A 57 -2.81 -8.11 1.67
C VAL A 57 -1.76 -8.34 2.75
N GLY A 58 -2.04 -7.95 3.99
CA GLY A 58 -1.07 -8.06 5.08
C GLY A 58 -1.61 -7.68 6.45
N GLY A 59 -0.79 -7.84 7.50
CA GLY A 59 -1.14 -7.47 8.87
C GLY A 59 -2.11 -8.40 9.61
N GLU A 60 -2.43 -9.57 9.03
CA GLU A 60 -3.22 -10.60 9.72
C GLU A 60 -2.54 -11.04 11.01
N ASP A 61 -3.31 -11.24 12.08
CA ASP A 61 -2.84 -11.63 13.42
C ASP A 61 -1.85 -10.63 14.07
N GLN A 62 -1.55 -9.50 13.42
CA GLN A 62 -0.83 -8.38 14.00
C GLN A 62 -1.82 -7.50 14.79
N LYS A 63 -2.04 -7.83 16.07
CA LYS A 63 -2.60 -6.89 17.05
C LYS A 63 -1.57 -5.79 17.34
N LYS A 64 -1.27 -4.94 16.36
CA LYS A 64 -0.43 -3.76 16.56
C LYS A 64 -1.33 -2.61 16.99
N ASP A 65 -1.26 -2.27 18.28
CA ASP A 65 -1.91 -1.07 18.82
C ASP A 65 -1.54 0.14 17.96
N GLY A 66 -2.56 0.74 17.32
CA GLY A 66 -2.42 2.01 16.59
C GLY A 66 -2.04 1.92 15.11
N VAL A 67 -2.16 0.75 14.46
CA VAL A 67 -2.24 0.66 12.98
C VAL A 67 -3.69 0.41 12.60
N ASP A 68 -4.32 1.40 11.97
CA ASP A 68 -5.66 1.28 11.39
C ASP A 68 -5.62 1.57 9.88
N ALA A 69 -6.73 1.31 9.20
CA ALA A 69 -6.83 1.48 7.75
C ALA A 69 -6.58 2.94 7.30
N GLN A 70 -6.90 3.94 8.14
CA GLN A 70 -6.66 5.34 7.82
C GLN A 70 -5.18 5.69 7.88
N LYS A 71 -4.45 5.16 8.87
CA LYS A 71 -3.00 5.33 8.97
C LYS A 71 -2.29 4.67 7.79
N VAL A 72 -2.68 3.45 7.43
CA VAL A 72 -2.15 2.76 6.23
C VAL A 72 -2.40 3.61 4.99
N LYS A 73 -3.65 4.06 4.78
CA LYS A 73 -4.02 4.90 3.63
C LYS A 73 -3.19 6.19 3.59
N LYS A 74 -3.02 6.87 4.72
CA LYS A 74 -2.26 8.12 4.82
C LYS A 74 -0.79 7.91 4.46
N THR A 75 -0.14 6.86 4.97
CA THR A 75 1.27 6.57 4.65
C THR A 75 1.44 6.25 3.16
N VAL A 76 0.54 5.47 2.57
CA VAL A 76 0.55 5.19 1.13
C VAL A 76 0.42 6.48 0.31
N LEU A 77 -0.51 7.37 0.67
CA LEU A 77 -0.66 8.66 0.00
C LEU A 77 0.58 9.56 0.16
N GLN A 78 1.29 9.46 1.29
CA GLN A 78 2.56 10.16 1.49
C GLN A 78 3.67 9.59 0.59
N ALA A 79 3.74 8.28 0.42
CA ALA A 79 4.69 7.66 -0.51
C ALA A 79 4.42 8.09 -1.96
N PHE A 80 3.15 8.16 -2.37
CA PHE A 80 2.77 8.73 -3.65
C PHE A 80 3.21 10.19 -3.80
N LYS A 81 3.00 11.02 -2.78
CA LYS A 81 3.45 12.42 -2.81
C LYS A 81 4.96 12.51 -3.01
N LYS A 82 5.75 11.73 -2.25
CA LYS A 82 7.20 11.68 -2.40
C LYS A 82 7.63 11.24 -3.80
N TRP A 83 6.96 10.23 -4.35
CA TRP A 83 7.20 9.77 -5.72
C TRP A 83 6.96 10.89 -6.73
N SER A 84 5.86 11.62 -6.62
CA SER A 84 5.54 12.71 -7.56
C SER A 84 6.47 13.94 -7.47
N GLU A 85 7.23 14.05 -6.37
CA GLU A 85 8.20 15.11 -6.14
C GLU A 85 9.64 14.69 -6.51
N SER A 86 9.85 13.42 -6.88
CA SER A 86 11.14 12.84 -7.28
C SER A 86 11.35 12.95 -8.79
#